data_AF-A0A0J6XGZ7-F1
#
_entry.id   AF-A0A0J6XGZ7-F1
#
_cell.length_a   1.000
_cell.length_b   1.000
_cell.length_c   1.000
_cell.angle_alpha   90.00
_cell.angle_beta   90.00
_cell.angle_gamma   90.00
#
_symmetry.space_group_name_H-M   'P 1'
#
loop_
_entity.id
_entity.type
_entity.pdbx_description
1 polymer ?
#
loop_
_entity_poly.entity_id
_entity_poly.type
_entity_poly.pdbx_seq_one_letter_code
_entity_poly.pdbx_strand_id
1 'polypeptide(L)'
;MPWRAAAWPALAAVCVLAVAGCAGSSRTEEDYRLKAANTAEAAASAVGTARLATEAAGRGNTTSAYASVLLGEAEKDLAGAEQAFTSRQPPDANADRIRGEVTDALSAAGDAMTAARIAARRGESTALAGHTPALAKAQDQLERLEERLS
;
A
#
# COMPACT_ATOMS: atom_id res chain seq x y z
N MET A 1 7.82 -50.40 -6.94
CA MET A 1 7.79 -48.93 -7.11
C MET A 1 6.79 -48.29 -6.14
N PRO A 2 7.16 -47.95 -4.90
CA PRO A 2 6.29 -47.18 -4.00
C PRO A 2 6.88 -45.78 -3.72
N TRP A 3 6.80 -44.85 -4.67
CA TRP A 3 7.28 -43.46 -4.47
C TRP A 3 6.21 -42.37 -4.62
N ARG A 4 4.92 -42.72 -4.72
CA ARG A 4 3.86 -41.73 -4.99
C ARG A 4 3.06 -41.26 -3.76
N ALA A 5 3.36 -41.75 -2.55
CA ALA A 5 2.54 -41.47 -1.36
C ALA A 5 3.10 -40.39 -0.42
N ALA A 6 4.37 -39.95 -0.59
CA ALA A 6 5.04 -39.07 0.38
C ALA A 6 5.08 -37.58 0.00
N ALA A 7 4.56 -37.18 -1.16
CA ALA A 7 4.62 -35.78 -1.61
C ALA A 7 3.48 -34.90 -1.07
N TRP A 8 2.37 -35.51 -0.62
CA TRP A 8 1.19 -34.77 -0.18
C TRP A 8 1.31 -34.10 1.20
N PRO A 9 1.93 -34.70 2.24
CA PRO A 9 2.00 -34.06 3.55
C PRO A 9 3.02 -32.90 3.58
N ALA A 10 4.06 -32.95 2.75
CA ALA A 10 5.05 -31.88 2.65
C ALA A 10 4.45 -30.60 2.03
N LEU A 11 3.60 -30.74 1.01
CA LEU A 11 2.92 -29.60 0.40
C LEU A 11 1.93 -28.94 1.37
N ALA A 12 1.21 -29.74 2.16
CA ALA A 12 0.28 -29.24 3.16
C ALA A 12 0.99 -28.50 4.31
N ALA A 13 2.15 -28.99 4.76
CA ALA A 13 2.94 -28.34 5.81
C ALA A 13 3.51 -26.98 5.37
N VAL A 14 3.93 -26.84 4.11
CA VAL A 14 4.38 -25.55 3.54
C VAL A 14 3.23 -24.55 3.43
N CYS A 15 2.03 -25.01 3.04
CA CYS A 15 0.84 -24.14 3.01
C CYS A 15 0.42 -23.64 4.40
N VAL A 16 0.57 -24.44 5.46
CA VAL A 16 0.22 -24.02 6.83
C VAL A 16 1.18 -22.94 7.36
N LEU A 17 2.47 -23.01 7.03
CA LEU A 17 3.44 -21.97 7.39
C LEU A 17 3.18 -20.64 6.66
N ALA A 18 2.63 -20.68 5.44
CA ALA A 18 2.29 -19.48 4.68
C ALA A 18 1.09 -18.71 5.28
N VAL A 19 0.22 -19.36 6.06
CA VAL A 19 -0.97 -18.72 6.67
C VAL A 19 -0.69 -18.19 8.08
N ALA A 20 0.37 -18.69 8.76
CA ALA A 20 0.73 -18.24 10.11
C ALA A 20 1.31 -16.80 10.17
N GLY A 21 1.62 -16.19 9.02
CA GLY A 21 2.15 -14.83 8.92
C GLY A 21 1.11 -13.71 8.77
N CYS A 22 -0.17 -14.03 8.60
CA CYS A 22 -1.14 -13.05 8.09
C CYS A 22 -1.58 -11.97 9.10
N ALA A 23 -1.46 -12.21 10.42
CA ALA A 23 -1.80 -11.20 11.43
C ALA A 23 -1.27 -11.58 12.82
N GLY A 24 0.06 -11.67 12.98
CA GLY A 24 0.63 -11.74 14.32
C GLY A 24 0.25 -10.48 15.11
N SER A 25 -0.41 -10.66 16.25
CA SER A 25 -0.72 -9.57 17.19
C SER A 25 0.55 -8.77 17.48
N SER A 26 0.52 -7.45 17.38
CA SER A 26 1.62 -6.60 17.86
C SER A 26 1.67 -6.69 19.38
N ARG A 27 2.54 -7.55 19.91
CA ARG A 27 2.64 -7.81 21.36
C ARG A 27 3.45 -6.74 22.09
N THR A 28 4.20 -5.93 21.34
CA THR A 28 5.05 -4.85 21.87
C THR A 28 4.86 -3.58 21.03
N GLU A 29 5.15 -2.43 21.63
CA GLU A 29 5.16 -1.15 20.92
C GLU A 29 6.13 -1.17 19.73
N GLU A 30 7.32 -1.75 19.91
CA GLU A 30 8.34 -1.87 18.87
C GLU A 30 7.84 -2.65 17.65
N ASP A 31 7.18 -3.79 17.87
CA ASP A 31 6.60 -4.57 16.77
C ASP A 31 5.42 -3.83 16.10
N TYR A 32 4.65 -3.04 16.86
CA TYR A 32 3.62 -2.17 16.27
C TYR A 32 4.24 -1.07 15.40
N ARG A 33 5.31 -0.43 15.89
CA ARG A 33 6.05 0.63 15.19
C ARG A 33 6.66 0.12 13.88
N LEU A 34 7.29 -1.05 13.91
CA LEU A 34 7.85 -1.66 12.70
C LEU A 34 6.78 -2.01 11.67
N LYS A 35 5.62 -2.52 12.12
CA LYS A 35 4.49 -2.76 11.21
C LYS A 35 3.93 -1.47 10.63
N ALA A 36 3.90 -0.40 11.42
CA ALA A 36 3.52 0.93 10.94
C ALA A 36 4.50 1.48 9.89
N ALA A 37 5.81 1.33 10.11
CA ALA A 37 6.84 1.69 9.13
C ALA A 37 6.67 0.92 7.81
N ASN A 38 6.55 -0.41 7.89
CA ASN A 38 6.34 -1.26 6.70
C ASN A 38 5.02 -0.93 5.96
N THR A 39 3.97 -0.54 6.69
CA THR A 39 2.71 -0.07 6.07
C THR A 39 2.92 1.25 5.34
N ALA A 40 3.65 2.19 5.94
CA ALA A 40 3.97 3.46 5.30
C ALA A 40 4.83 3.26 4.05
N GLU A 41 5.83 2.38 4.09
CA GLU A 41 6.66 1.99 2.93
C GLU A 41 5.81 1.41 1.80
N ALA A 42 4.95 0.43 2.11
CA ALA A 42 4.08 -0.20 1.12
C ALA A 42 3.12 0.81 0.48
N ALA A 43 2.55 1.70 1.28
CA ALA A 43 1.70 2.78 0.79
C ALA A 43 2.48 3.79 -0.06
N ALA A 44 3.69 4.18 0.33
CA ALA A 44 4.54 5.09 -0.43
C ALA A 44 4.87 4.50 -1.80
N SER A 45 5.19 3.20 -1.85
CA SER A 45 5.45 2.47 -3.09
C SER A 45 4.23 2.42 -4.02
N ALA A 46 3.04 2.17 -3.47
CA ALA A 46 1.79 2.23 -4.23
C ALA A 46 1.55 3.64 -4.80
N VAL A 47 1.66 4.70 -3.98
CA VAL A 47 1.51 6.10 -4.42
C VAL A 47 2.57 6.48 -5.46
N GLY A 48 3.80 6.01 -5.31
CA GLY A 48 4.87 6.19 -6.29
C GLY A 48 4.53 5.56 -7.65
N THR A 49 3.93 4.37 -7.64
CA THR A 49 3.42 3.73 -8.87
C THR A 49 2.36 4.60 -9.55
N ALA A 50 1.40 5.12 -8.78
CA ALA A 50 0.38 6.02 -9.31
C ALA A 50 0.99 7.32 -9.87
N ARG A 51 1.93 7.94 -9.14
CA ARG A 51 2.64 9.16 -9.56
C ARG A 51 3.38 8.96 -10.88
N LEU A 52 4.09 7.84 -11.02
CA LEU A 52 4.80 7.52 -12.26
C LEU A 52 3.83 7.29 -13.42
N ALA A 53 2.68 6.67 -13.17
CA ALA A 53 1.65 6.48 -14.18
C ALA A 53 1.03 7.81 -14.65
N THR A 54 0.71 8.73 -13.73
CA THR A 54 0.17 10.06 -14.09
C THR A 54 1.20 10.89 -14.87
N GLU A 55 2.47 10.84 -14.46
CA GLU A 55 3.56 11.55 -15.12
C GLU A 55 3.83 10.99 -16.53
N ALA A 56 3.84 9.66 -16.70
CA ALA A 56 4.00 9.02 -18.00
C ALA A 56 2.84 9.37 -18.95
N ALA A 57 1.59 9.36 -18.46
CA ALA A 57 0.42 9.72 -19.26
C ALA A 57 0.46 11.20 -19.68
N GLY A 58 0.83 12.09 -18.76
CA GLY A 58 0.98 13.52 -19.03
C GLY A 58 2.03 13.85 -20.09
N ARG A 59 3.10 13.04 -20.17
CA ARG A 59 4.15 13.16 -21.20
C ARG A 59 3.79 12.47 -22.52
N GLY A 60 2.64 11.81 -22.63
CA GLY A 60 2.30 11.00 -23.80
C GLY A 60 3.10 9.71 -23.93
N ASN A 61 3.79 9.27 -22.87
CA ASN A 61 4.58 8.03 -22.86
C ASN A 61 3.73 6.79 -22.53
N THR A 62 2.44 6.97 -22.27
CA THR A 62 1.47 5.87 -22.13
C THR A 62 0.06 6.33 -22.48
N THR A 63 -0.87 5.38 -22.63
CA THR A 63 -2.28 5.67 -22.91
C THR A 63 -3.06 5.94 -21.62
N SER A 64 -4.13 6.74 -21.70
CA SER A 64 -5.04 6.97 -20.57
C SER A 64 -5.70 5.68 -20.07
N ALA A 65 -6.01 4.76 -20.98
CA ALA A 65 -6.56 3.45 -20.65
C ALA A 65 -5.59 2.63 -19.80
N TYR A 66 -4.31 2.57 -20.18
CA TYR A 66 -3.30 1.86 -19.41
C TYR A 66 -3.00 2.54 -18.05
N ALA A 67 -2.91 3.87 -18.03
CA ALA A 67 -2.74 4.62 -16.79
C ALA A 67 -3.90 4.39 -15.81
N SER A 68 -5.15 4.31 -16.31
CA SER A 68 -6.33 4.00 -15.49
C SER A 68 -6.25 2.63 -14.81
N VAL A 69 -5.70 1.62 -15.51
CA VAL A 69 -5.46 0.28 -14.93
C VAL A 69 -4.39 0.35 -13.84
N LEU A 70 -3.24 0.98 -14.12
CA LEU A 70 -2.16 1.12 -13.13
C LEU A 70 -2.62 1.86 -11.87
N LEU A 71 -3.40 2.94 -12.03
CA LEU A 71 -3.96 3.67 -10.90
C LEU A 71 -4.92 2.81 -10.08
N GLY A 72 -5.72 1.96 -10.73
CA GLY A 72 -6.63 1.04 -10.04
C GLY A 72 -5.91 -0.05 -9.23
N GLU A 73 -4.83 -0.64 -9.78
CA GLU A 73 -4.01 -1.61 -9.04
C GLU A 73 -3.27 -0.95 -7.88
N ALA A 74 -2.68 0.23 -8.09
CA ALA A 74 -2.01 0.98 -7.03
C ALA A 74 -2.96 1.39 -5.88
N GLU A 75 -4.18 1.82 -6.20
CA GLU A 75 -5.22 2.12 -5.19
C GLU A 75 -5.61 0.87 -4.40
N LYS A 76 -5.67 -0.29 -5.06
CA LYS A 76 -5.95 -1.58 -4.40
C LYS A 76 -4.82 -2.01 -3.47
N ASP A 77 -3.56 -1.82 -3.88
CA ASP A 77 -2.40 -2.12 -3.05
C ASP A 77 -2.36 -1.23 -1.79
N LEU A 78 -2.64 0.07 -1.95
CA LEU A 78 -2.80 1.00 -0.83
C LEU A 78 -3.90 0.55 0.14
N ALA A 79 -5.09 0.24 -0.38
CA ALA A 79 -6.21 -0.23 0.44
C ALA A 79 -5.89 -1.55 1.16
N GLY A 80 -5.13 -2.45 0.52
CA GLY A 80 -4.65 -3.68 1.12
C GLY A 80 -3.69 -3.43 2.29
N ALA A 81 -2.75 -2.50 2.13
CA ALA A 81 -1.83 -2.10 3.19
C ALA A 81 -2.57 -1.48 4.38
N GLU A 82 -3.54 -0.60 4.11
CA GLU A 82 -4.39 0.02 5.13
C GLU A 82 -5.24 -1.03 5.87
N GLN A 83 -5.90 -1.94 5.15
CA GLN A 83 -6.70 -2.99 5.76
C GLN A 83 -5.86 -3.91 6.65
N ALA A 84 -4.67 -4.29 6.16
CA ALA A 84 -3.74 -5.11 6.94
C ALA A 84 -3.32 -4.39 8.23
N PHE A 85 -3.01 -3.10 8.17
CA PHE A 85 -2.61 -2.31 9.35
C PHE A 85 -3.74 -2.10 10.35
N THR A 86 -4.89 -1.63 9.87
CA THR A 86 -6.05 -1.29 10.72
C THR A 86 -6.65 -2.51 11.42
N SER A 87 -6.47 -3.71 10.86
CA SER A 87 -6.85 -4.98 11.51
C SER A 87 -6.04 -5.30 12.77
N ARG A 88 -4.86 -4.67 12.96
CA ARG A 88 -3.97 -4.89 14.09
C ARG A 88 -4.34 -3.94 15.22
N GLN A 89 -4.43 -4.46 16.44
CA GLN A 89 -4.71 -3.66 17.62
C GLN A 89 -3.42 -3.07 18.20
N PRO A 90 -3.40 -1.78 18.58
CA PRO A 90 -2.28 -1.17 19.28
C PRO A 90 -2.17 -1.74 20.71
N PRO A 91 -0.96 -2.01 21.22
CA PRO A 91 -0.77 -2.58 22.56
C PRO A 91 -0.94 -1.56 23.70
N ASP A 92 -0.79 -0.26 23.44
CA ASP A 92 -0.83 0.80 24.45
C ASP A 92 -1.21 2.18 23.86
N ALA A 93 -1.36 3.19 24.73
CA ALA A 93 -1.74 4.55 24.36
C ALA A 93 -0.71 5.28 23.48
N ASN A 94 0.56 4.88 23.52
CA ASN A 94 1.57 5.44 22.63
C ASN A 94 1.41 4.87 21.21
N ALA A 95 1.13 3.58 21.10
CA ALA A 95 0.78 2.94 19.85
C ALA A 95 -0.55 3.45 19.26
N ASP A 96 -1.51 3.90 20.07
CA ASP A 96 -2.73 4.58 19.58
C ASP A 96 -2.41 5.85 18.78
N ARG A 97 -1.41 6.62 19.22
CA ARG A 97 -0.95 7.82 18.49
C ARG A 97 -0.31 7.43 17.16
N ILE A 98 0.55 6.42 17.14
CA ILE A 98 1.16 5.90 15.91
C ILE A 98 0.07 5.45 14.94
N ARG A 99 -0.96 4.74 15.45
CA ARG A 99 -2.11 4.32 14.66
C ARG A 99 -2.77 5.51 13.97
N GLY A 100 -3.08 6.56 14.72
CA GLY A 100 -3.69 7.79 14.18
C GLY A 100 -2.85 8.44 13.09
N GLU A 101 -1.56 8.63 13.35
CA GLU A 101 -0.63 9.24 12.39
C GLU A 101 -0.55 8.45 11.06
N VAL A 102 -0.51 7.11 11.15
CA VAL A 102 -0.52 6.24 9.96
C VAL A 102 -1.85 6.30 9.24
N THR A 103 -2.99 6.18 9.94
CA THR A 103 -4.31 6.21 9.29
C THR A 103 -4.60 7.56 8.62
N ASP A 104 -4.13 8.66 9.19
CA ASP A 104 -4.27 9.99 8.60
C ASP A 104 -3.44 10.12 7.30
N ALA A 105 -2.20 9.63 7.31
CA ALA A 105 -1.35 9.63 6.14
C ALA A 105 -1.89 8.72 5.02
N LEU A 106 -2.39 7.53 5.37
CA LEU A 106 -3.03 6.61 4.43
C LEU A 106 -4.30 7.21 3.82
N SER A 107 -5.13 7.87 4.63
CA SER A 107 -6.35 8.54 4.14
C SER A 107 -6.01 9.65 3.14
N ALA A 108 -5.02 10.48 3.44
CA ALA A 108 -4.57 11.54 2.53
C ALA A 108 -4.03 10.98 1.20
N ALA A 109 -3.31 9.84 1.25
CA ALA A 109 -2.86 9.14 0.06
C ALA A 109 -4.03 8.55 -0.75
N GLY A 110 -5.02 7.97 -0.08
CA GLY A 110 -6.24 7.43 -0.70
C GLY A 110 -7.05 8.50 -1.43
N ASP A 111 -7.17 9.68 -0.84
CA ASP A 111 -7.83 10.83 -1.46
C ASP A 111 -7.11 11.28 -2.74
N ALA A 112 -5.77 11.37 -2.70
CA ALA A 112 -4.96 11.74 -3.86
C ALA A 112 -5.06 10.70 -4.99
N MET A 113 -5.01 9.41 -4.66
CA MET A 113 -5.22 8.29 -5.59
C MET A 113 -6.59 8.35 -6.25
N THR A 114 -7.64 8.53 -5.44
CA THR A 114 -9.02 8.60 -5.90
C THR A 114 -9.21 9.74 -6.89
N ALA A 115 -8.66 10.92 -6.59
CA ALA A 115 -8.71 12.06 -7.50
C ALA A 115 -8.04 11.76 -8.86
N ALA A 116 -6.84 11.17 -8.84
CA ALA A 116 -6.13 10.78 -10.05
C ALA A 116 -6.90 9.73 -10.88
N ARG A 117 -7.47 8.70 -10.23
CA ARG A 117 -8.26 7.67 -10.93
C ARG A 117 -9.54 8.26 -11.55
N ILE A 118 -10.21 9.19 -10.88
CA ILE A 118 -11.39 9.88 -11.43
C ILE A 118 -11.02 10.64 -12.71
N ALA A 119 -9.93 11.41 -12.69
CA ALA A 119 -9.44 12.13 -13.88
C ALA A 119 -9.08 11.16 -15.03
N ALA A 120 -8.38 10.06 -14.72
CA ALA A 120 -8.03 9.06 -15.72
C ALA A 120 -9.27 8.41 -16.36
N ARG A 121 -10.29 8.09 -15.56
CA ARG A 121 -11.57 7.50 -16.05
C ARG A 121 -12.39 8.45 -16.91
N ARG A 122 -12.29 9.76 -16.69
CA ARG A 122 -12.97 10.78 -17.51
C ARG A 122 -12.27 11.04 -18.84
N GLY A 123 -11.14 10.39 -19.10
CA GLY A 123 -10.37 10.58 -20.34
C GLY A 123 -9.61 11.91 -20.38
N GLU A 124 -9.47 12.59 -19.25
CA GLU A 124 -8.78 13.88 -19.13
C GLU A 124 -7.27 13.67 -19.01
N SER A 125 -6.66 13.02 -20.01
CA SER A 125 -5.25 12.60 -19.98
C SER A 125 -4.26 13.74 -19.79
N THR A 126 -4.53 14.92 -20.35
CA THR A 126 -3.76 16.15 -20.13
C THR A 126 -3.94 16.73 -18.73
N ALA A 127 -5.11 16.54 -18.11
CA ALA A 127 -5.35 16.96 -16.73
C ALA A 127 -4.74 15.99 -15.72
N LEU A 128 -4.47 14.74 -16.11
CA LEU A 128 -3.92 13.70 -15.23
C LEU A 128 -2.55 14.09 -14.65
N ALA A 129 -1.73 14.81 -15.43
CA ALA A 129 -0.46 15.36 -14.97
C ALA A 129 -0.61 16.35 -13.80
N GLY A 130 -1.77 17.02 -13.70
CA GLY A 130 -2.09 17.95 -12.62
C GLY A 130 -2.22 17.29 -11.24
N HIS A 131 -2.39 15.96 -11.20
CA HIS A 131 -2.45 15.20 -9.94
C HIS A 131 -1.07 14.74 -9.43
N THR A 132 -0.03 14.80 -10.27
CA THR A 132 1.33 14.39 -9.90
C THR A 132 1.86 15.10 -8.64
N PRO A 133 1.66 16.42 -8.43
CA PRO A 133 2.14 17.09 -7.21
C PRO A 133 1.43 16.60 -5.94
N ALA A 134 0.14 16.28 -6.00
CA ALA A 134 -0.61 15.77 -4.86
C ALA A 134 -0.15 14.35 -4.48
N LEU A 135 0.06 13.49 -5.50
CA LEU A 135 0.63 12.15 -5.30
C LEU A 135 2.06 12.21 -4.76
N ALA A 136 2.91 13.11 -5.29
CA ALA A 136 4.26 13.33 -4.77
C ALA A 136 4.24 13.74 -3.29
N LYS A 137 3.40 14.73 -2.94
CA LYS A 137 3.26 15.15 -1.54
C LYS A 137 2.83 14.00 -0.62
N ALA A 138 1.87 13.19 -1.04
CA ALA A 138 1.41 12.03 -0.27
C ALA A 138 2.50 10.97 -0.13
N GLN A 139 3.25 10.68 -1.21
CA GLN A 139 4.40 9.79 -1.18
C GLN A 139 5.44 10.29 -0.16
N ASP A 140 5.85 11.56 -0.26
CA ASP A 140 6.84 12.14 0.66
C ASP A 140 6.37 12.13 2.13
N GLN A 141 5.06 12.27 2.37
CA GLN A 141 4.48 12.19 3.72
C GLN A 141 4.58 10.79 4.29
N LEU A 142 4.36 9.77 3.47
CA LEU A 142 4.49 8.36 3.85
C LEU A 142 5.96 7.97 4.05
N GLU A 143 6.87 8.39 3.18
CA GLU A 143 8.32 8.14 3.32
C GLU A 143 8.87 8.77 4.61
N ARG A 144 8.55 10.05 4.89
CA ARG A 144 8.94 10.67 6.18
C ARG A 144 8.33 9.98 7.40
N LEU A 145 7.14 9.38 7.24
CA LEU A 145 6.51 8.63 8.32
C LEU A 145 7.24 7.32 8.55
N GLU A 146 7.59 6.59 7.48
CA GLU A 146 8.41 5.39 7.51
C GLU A 146 9.77 5.64 8.17
N GLU A 147 10.54 6.62 7.69
CA GLU A 147 11.87 6.98 8.24
C GLU A 147 11.84 7.29 9.75
N ARG A 148 10.74 7.83 10.26
CA ARG A 148 10.57 8.16 11.68
C ARG A 148 10.19 6.95 12.54
N LEU A 149 9.62 5.91 11.92
CA LEU A 149 9.11 4.71 12.57
C LEU A 149 10.08 3.52 12.46
N SER A 150 10.99 3.53 11.46
CA SER A 150 12.11 2.59 11.33
C SER A 150 13.21 2.83 12.36
#